data_AF-A0A2Z6NIB5-F1
#
_entry.id   AF-A0A2Z6NIB5-F1
#
_cell.length_a   1.000
_cell.length_b   1.000
_cell.length_c   1.000
_cell.angle_alpha   90.00
_cell.angle_beta   90.00
_cell.angle_gamma   90.00
#
_symmetry.space_group_name_H-M   'P 1'
#
loop_
_entity.id
_entity.type
_entity.pdbx_description
1 polymer ?
#
loop_
_entity_poly.entity_id
_entity_poly.type
_entity_poly.pdbx_seq_one_letter_code
_entity_poly.pdbx_strand_id
1 'polypeptide(L)'
;MNGTGNGGFSSTEMEYIRRHHNQEPSENQCASALVKHIRAPVPLVWSLVRRFDQPQKYKPFISRCVVRGNLEIGSLREVDVKSGLPATTSTERLEVLDDNEHILSIRIIGGDHRLRV
;
A
#
# COMPACT_ATOMS: atom_id res chain seq x y z
N MET A 1 -18.07 -16.81 -14.05
CA MET A 1 -18.42 -18.04 -13.31
C MET A 1 -17.19 -18.55 -12.58
N ASN A 2 -17.37 -18.82 -11.29
CA ASN A 2 -16.61 -19.66 -10.35
C ASN A 2 -15.14 -19.36 -10.02
N GLY A 3 -14.93 -19.09 -8.73
CA GLY A 3 -13.65 -19.03 -8.05
C GLY A 3 -13.83 -18.65 -6.58
N THR A 4 -14.40 -19.57 -5.79
CA THR A 4 -14.72 -19.49 -4.36
C THR A 4 -13.50 -19.24 -3.47
N GLY A 5 -13.60 -18.20 -2.62
CA GLY A 5 -12.88 -18.07 -1.35
C GLY A 5 -13.89 -17.63 -0.29
N ASN A 6 -14.34 -18.56 0.54
CA ASN A 6 -15.35 -18.33 1.57
C ASN A 6 -14.74 -17.49 2.71
N GLY A 7 -15.14 -16.22 2.76
CA GLY A 7 -14.73 -15.23 3.74
C GLY A 7 -15.34 -13.88 3.34
N GLY A 8 -16.67 -13.81 3.31
CA GLY A 8 -17.37 -12.61 2.85
C GLY A 8 -16.99 -11.38 3.67
N PHE A 9 -16.63 -10.30 2.99
CA PHE A 9 -16.47 -8.98 3.62
C PHE A 9 -17.80 -8.57 4.26
N SER A 10 -17.75 -7.98 5.45
CA SER A 10 -18.87 -7.29 6.09
C SER A 10 -19.35 -6.11 5.24
N SER A 11 -20.55 -5.60 5.54
CA SER A 11 -21.12 -4.43 4.86
C SER A 11 -20.19 -3.21 4.94
N THR A 12 -19.61 -2.97 6.11
CA THR A 12 -18.68 -1.86 6.34
C THR A 12 -17.40 -2.04 5.53
N GLU A 13 -16.81 -3.23 5.53
CA GLU A 13 -15.60 -3.52 4.72
C GLU A 13 -15.90 -3.31 3.22
N MET A 14 -17.05 -3.79 2.73
CA MET A 14 -17.46 -3.58 1.34
C MET A 14 -17.66 -2.10 1.01
N GLU A 15 -18.20 -1.29 1.93
CA GLU A 15 -18.38 0.15 1.73
C GLU A 15 -17.03 0.87 1.57
N TYR A 16 -16.06 0.59 2.46
CA TYR A 16 -14.71 1.16 2.35
C TYR A 16 -13.98 0.69 1.09
N ILE A 17 -14.09 -0.59 0.72
CA ILE A 17 -13.50 -1.12 -0.52
C ILE A 17 -14.10 -0.39 -1.73
N ARG A 18 -15.42 -0.19 -1.78
CA ARG A 18 -16.07 0.53 -2.89
C ARG A 18 -15.66 1.99 -2.98
N ARG A 19 -15.45 2.67 -1.85
CA ARG A 19 -15.08 4.10 -1.83
C ARG A 19 -13.62 4.35 -2.20
N HIS A 20 -12.70 3.50 -1.73
CA HIS A 20 -11.26 3.80 -1.77
C HIS A 20 -10.43 2.80 -2.58
N HIS A 21 -10.98 1.63 -2.90
CA HIS A 21 -10.31 0.56 -3.64
C HIS A 21 -11.02 0.20 -4.95
N ASN A 22 -11.81 1.13 -5.51
CA ASN A 22 -12.42 0.94 -6.81
C ASN A 22 -11.39 1.19 -7.92
N GLN A 23 -10.82 0.12 -8.44
CA GLN A 23 -9.92 0.16 -9.59
C GLN A 23 -10.60 -0.49 -10.78
N GLU A 24 -10.52 0.16 -11.94
CA GLU A 24 -10.95 -0.39 -13.23
C GLU A 24 -9.70 -0.82 -14.00
N PRO A 25 -9.15 -2.03 -13.74
CA PRO A 25 -7.95 -2.50 -14.42
C PRO A 25 -8.22 -2.68 -15.92
N SER A 26 -7.26 -2.27 -16.75
CA SER A 26 -7.25 -2.61 -18.18
C SER A 26 -6.94 -4.11 -18.41
N GLU A 27 -7.03 -4.59 -19.66
CA GLU A 27 -6.88 -6.02 -20.02
C GLU A 27 -5.60 -6.68 -19.47
N ASN A 28 -4.54 -5.91 -19.27
CA ASN A 28 -3.22 -6.32 -18.82
C ASN A 28 -2.88 -5.82 -17.41
N GLN A 29 -3.90 -5.43 -16.64
CA GLN A 29 -3.80 -5.06 -15.23
C GLN A 29 -4.62 -6.02 -14.37
N CYS A 30 -4.28 -6.09 -13.09
CA CYS A 30 -5.05 -6.81 -12.10
C CYS A 30 -5.25 -5.94 -10.86
N ALA A 31 -6.37 -6.14 -10.16
CA ALA A 31 -6.67 -5.50 -8.89
C ALA A 31 -7.09 -6.56 -7.88
N SER A 32 -6.74 -6.33 -6.61
CA SER A 32 -7.15 -7.18 -5.49
C SER A 32 -7.32 -6.34 -4.24
N ALA A 33 -8.24 -6.75 -3.37
CA ALA A 33 -8.46 -6.14 -2.07
C ALA A 33 -8.22 -7.19 -0.97
N LEU A 34 -7.54 -6.77 0.09
CA LEU A 34 -7.24 -7.61 1.26
C LEU A 34 -7.66 -6.88 2.52
N VAL A 35 -8.32 -7.61 3.43
CA VAL A 35 -8.70 -7.07 4.74
C VAL A 35 -8.03 -7.87 5.84
N LYS A 36 -7.54 -7.15 6.86
CA LYS A 36 -6.89 -7.73 8.03
C LYS A 36 -7.42 -7.06 9.29
N HIS A 37 -8.10 -7.85 10.12
CA HIS A 37 -8.54 -7.42 11.44
C HIS A 37 -7.35 -7.34 12.41
N ILE A 38 -7.27 -6.24 13.15
CA ILE A 38 -6.22 -5.99 14.16
C ILE A 38 -6.90 -5.64 15.47
N ARG A 39 -6.56 -6.35 16.54
CA ARG A 39 -7.04 -6.08 17.90
C ARG A 39 -6.23 -4.95 18.55
N ALA A 40 -6.39 -3.73 18.04
CA ALA A 40 -5.74 -2.53 18.56
C ALA A 40 -6.58 -1.28 18.22
N PRO A 41 -6.46 -0.18 18.99
CA PRO A 41 -7.10 1.08 18.66
C PRO A 41 -6.65 1.63 17.30
N VAL A 42 -7.58 2.24 16.54
CA VAL A 42 -7.30 2.86 15.23
C VAL A 42 -6.12 3.85 15.28
N PRO A 43 -6.01 4.77 16.25
CA PRO A 43 -4.88 5.72 16.29
C PRO A 43 -3.52 5.04 16.41
N LEU A 44 -3.46 3.89 17.12
CA LEU A 44 -2.22 3.14 17.27
C LEU A 44 -1.82 2.49 15.94
N VAL A 45 -2.76 1.84 15.26
CA VAL A 45 -2.52 1.23 13.94
C VAL A 45 -2.16 2.30 12.91
N TRP A 46 -2.88 3.42 12.90
CA TRP A 46 -2.64 4.51 11.97
C TRP A 46 -1.28 5.17 12.18
N SER A 47 -0.85 5.38 13.45
CA SER A 47 0.49 5.92 13.75
C SER A 47 1.65 5.10 13.17
N LEU A 48 1.38 3.83 12.85
CA LEU A 48 2.30 2.92 12.18
C LEU A 48 2.14 2.99 10.65
N VAL A 49 0.92 2.80 10.14
CA VAL A 49 0.62 2.71 8.71
C VAL A 49 0.89 4.02 7.98
N ARG A 50 0.60 5.17 8.59
CA ARG A 50 0.78 6.51 7.99
C ARG A 50 2.23 6.90 7.70
N ARG A 51 3.21 6.12 8.19
CA ARG A 51 4.63 6.41 8.06
C ARG A 51 5.14 6.07 6.67
N PHE A 52 4.97 7.02 5.76
CA PHE A 52 5.51 6.93 4.39
C PHE A 52 7.04 6.75 4.38
N ASP A 53 7.76 7.30 5.35
CA ASP A 53 9.21 7.19 5.50
C ASP A 53 9.71 5.88 6.13
N GLN A 54 8.85 5.17 6.86
CA GLN A 54 9.24 3.98 7.65
C GLN A 54 8.40 2.73 7.36
N PRO A 55 8.24 2.31 6.09
CA PRO A 55 7.44 1.14 5.75
C PRO A 55 8.01 -0.17 6.31
N GLN A 56 9.31 -0.26 6.58
CA GLN A 56 9.97 -1.43 7.18
C GLN A 56 9.40 -1.83 8.54
N LYS A 57 8.67 -0.93 9.22
CA LYS A 57 8.05 -1.24 10.51
C LYS A 57 6.86 -2.19 10.39
N TYR A 58 6.25 -2.31 9.21
CA TYR A 58 5.04 -3.14 9.02
C TYR A 58 5.01 -3.92 7.70
N LYS A 59 5.77 -3.52 6.68
CA LYS A 59 5.92 -4.26 5.43
C LYS A 59 7.14 -5.18 5.52
N PRO A 60 6.97 -6.49 5.30
CA PRO A 60 8.08 -7.43 5.32
C PRO A 60 9.03 -7.17 4.15
N PHE A 61 10.25 -7.69 4.25
CA PHE A 61 11.30 -7.66 3.22
C PHE A 61 11.87 -6.29 2.87
N ILE A 62 11.43 -5.19 3.47
CA ILE A 62 12.06 -3.88 3.25
C ILE A 62 13.34 -3.79 4.08
N SER A 63 14.47 -3.51 3.43
CA SER A 63 15.75 -3.25 4.10
C SER A 63 16.06 -1.79 4.32
N ARG A 64 15.61 -0.93 3.40
CA ARG A 64 15.90 0.50 3.44
C ARG A 64 14.72 1.28 2.87
N CYS A 65 14.51 2.47 3.39
CA CYS A 65 13.60 3.45 2.82
C CYS A 65 14.26 4.81 2.93
N VAL A 66 14.38 5.52 1.80
CA VAL A 66 14.95 6.86 1.73
C VAL A 66 13.91 7.79 1.12
N VAL A 67 13.50 8.82 1.84
CA VAL A 67 12.54 9.81 1.34
C VAL A 67 13.30 10.98 0.73
N ARG A 68 12.81 11.49 -0.40
CA ARG A 68 13.29 12.71 -1.06
C ARG A 68 12.27 13.82 -0.83
N GLY A 69 12.71 14.91 -0.19
CA GLY A 69 11.87 16.08 0.11
C GLY A 69 11.16 15.99 1.46
N ASN A 70 10.18 16.89 1.65
CA ASN A 70 9.34 16.93 2.85
C ASN A 70 8.31 15.80 2.82
N LEU A 71 7.71 15.43 3.96
CA LEU A 71 6.66 14.41 4.01
C LEU A 71 5.29 14.98 3.63
N GLU A 72 5.15 15.37 2.37
CA GLU A 72 3.93 15.97 1.80
C GLU A 72 3.45 15.18 0.57
N ILE A 73 2.21 15.46 0.15
CA ILE A 73 1.63 14.82 -1.04
C ILE A 73 2.51 15.14 -2.26
N GLY A 74 2.82 14.11 -3.06
CA GLY A 74 3.74 14.18 -4.19
C GLY A 74 5.17 13.77 -3.87
N SER A 75 5.55 13.67 -2.59
CA SER A 75 6.89 13.26 -2.18
C SER A 75 7.21 11.83 -2.57
N LEU A 76 8.50 11.60 -2.81
CA LEU A 76 9.00 10.32 -3.29
C LEU A 76 9.78 9.58 -2.21
N ARG A 77 9.68 8.26 -2.22
CA ARG A 77 10.57 7.37 -1.47
C ARG A 77 11.19 6.32 -2.37
N GLU A 78 12.42 5.96 -2.06
CA GLU A 78 13.13 4.84 -2.64
C GLU A 78 13.17 3.72 -1.59
N VAL A 79 12.62 2.57 -1.93
CA VAL A 79 12.49 1.41 -1.04
C VAL A 79 13.35 0.28 -1.56
N ASP A 80 14.25 -0.21 -0.70
CA ASP A 80 15.08 -1.37 -0.99
C ASP A 80 14.43 -2.64 -0.39
N VAL A 81 14.38 -3.73 -1.15
CA VAL A 81 13.81 -5.02 -0.73
C VAL A 81 14.87 -6.13 -0.71
N LYS A 82 14.88 -6.90 0.40
CA LYS A 82 15.63 -8.15 0.59
C LYS A 82 14.82 -9.33 0.08
N SER A 83 14.70 -9.45 -1.24
CA SER A 83 13.95 -10.55 -1.88
C SER A 83 14.81 -11.78 -2.20
N GLY A 84 16.14 -11.67 -2.08
CA GLY A 84 17.08 -12.70 -2.58
C GLY A 84 17.10 -12.80 -4.11
N LEU A 85 16.44 -11.88 -4.81
CA LEU A 85 16.34 -11.80 -6.26
C LEU A 85 17.02 -10.51 -6.76
N PRO A 86 17.42 -10.44 -8.04
CA PRO A 86 18.17 -9.30 -8.59
C PRO A 86 17.45 -7.96 -8.52
N ALA A 87 16.11 -7.98 -8.46
CA ALA A 87 15.30 -6.78 -8.36
C ALA A 87 15.11 -6.37 -6.89
N THR A 88 15.56 -5.17 -6.55
CA THR A 88 15.74 -4.74 -5.17
C THR A 88 15.22 -3.35 -4.86
N THR A 89 14.75 -2.56 -5.83
CA THR A 89 14.38 -1.14 -5.61
C THR A 89 13.00 -0.78 -6.17
N SER A 90 12.28 0.05 -5.41
CA SER A 90 10.99 0.64 -5.78
C SER A 90 11.03 2.15 -5.56
N THR A 91 10.66 2.93 -6.56
CA THR A 91 10.44 4.37 -6.42
C THR A 91 8.94 4.61 -6.30
N GLU A 92 8.51 5.15 -5.17
CA GLU A 92 7.10 5.28 -4.82
C GLU A 92 6.76 6.74 -4.51
N ARG A 93 5.60 7.20 -4.98
CA ARG A 93 5.05 8.53 -4.72
C ARG A 93 3.93 8.44 -3.68
N LEU A 94 3.90 9.40 -2.76
CA LEU A 94 2.77 9.63 -1.87
C LEU A 94 1.64 10.33 -2.62
N GLU A 95 0.51 9.67 -2.79
CA GLU A 95 -0.65 10.22 -3.52
C GLU A 95 -1.70 10.81 -2.56
N VAL A 96 -1.93 10.14 -1.42
CA VAL A 96 -2.91 10.55 -0.41
C VAL A 96 -2.37 10.27 0.98
N LEU A 97 -2.54 11.24 1.89
CA LEU A 97 -2.34 11.07 3.32
C LEU A 97 -3.45 11.83 4.07
N ASP A 98 -4.49 11.11 4.48
CA ASP A 98 -5.64 11.67 5.20
C ASP A 98 -5.67 11.12 6.63
N ASP A 99 -5.41 11.98 7.61
CA ASP A 99 -5.42 11.61 9.03
C ASP A 99 -6.82 11.50 9.65
N ASN A 100 -7.83 12.10 9.03
CA ASN A 100 -9.22 12.02 9.51
C ASN A 100 -9.86 10.70 9.07
N GLU A 101 -9.70 10.37 7.79
CA GLU A 101 -10.24 9.13 7.20
C GLU A 101 -9.28 7.94 7.32
N HIS A 102 -8.05 8.16 7.80
CA HIS A 102 -7.00 7.15 7.97
C HIS A 102 -6.60 6.46 6.64
N ILE A 103 -6.41 7.26 5.58
CA ILE A 103 -6.12 6.79 4.23
C ILE A 103 -4.70 7.14 3.83
N LEU A 104 -3.92 6.12 3.47
CA LEU A 104 -2.61 6.25 2.83
C LEU A 104 -2.68 5.62 1.44
N SER A 105 -2.42 6.41 0.39
CA SER A 105 -2.26 5.91 -0.97
C SER A 105 -0.86 6.18 -1.49
N ILE A 106 -0.26 5.16 -2.10
CA ILE A 106 1.04 5.25 -2.74
C ILE A 106 0.93 4.75 -4.18
N ARG A 107 1.72 5.35 -5.07
CA ARG A 107 1.88 4.88 -6.45
C ARG A 107 3.32 4.51 -6.70
N ILE A 108 3.56 3.30 -7.16
CA ILE A 108 4.88 2.91 -7.68
C ILE A 108 5.05 3.61 -9.03
N ILE A 109 6.12 4.38 -9.19
CA ILE A 109 6.42 5.16 -10.40
C ILE A 109 7.68 4.69 -11.12
N GLY A 110 8.42 3.74 -10.53
CA GLY A 110 9.60 3.16 -11.12
C GLY A 110 10.27 2.17 -10.17
N GLY A 111 11.39 1.60 -10.61
CA GLY A 111 12.11 0.56 -9.88
C GLY A 111 12.62 -0.51 -10.82
N ASP A 112 13.38 -1.47 -10.29
CA ASP A 112 13.92 -2.62 -11.01
C ASP A 112 13.09 -3.90 -10.80
N HIS A 113 11.93 -3.79 -10.14
CA HIS A 113 11.05 -4.90 -9.79
C HIS A 113 10.08 -5.32 -10.90
N ARG A 114 9.49 -6.51 -10.71
CA ARG A 114 8.55 -7.14 -11.65
C ARG A 114 7.22 -6.40 -11.81
N LEU A 115 6.87 -5.51 -10.87
CA LEU A 115 5.67 -4.68 -10.99
C LEU A 115 5.93 -3.62 -12.05
N ARG A 116 5.26 -3.75 -13.19
CA ARG A 116 5.34 -2.78 -14.28
C ARG A 116 4.43 -1.60 -13.94
N VAL A 117 4.94 -0.40 -14.19
CA VAL A 117 4.20 0.87 -14.13
C VAL A 117 3.46 1.06 -15.46
#